data_AF-A0A8R1I1K3-F1
#
_entry.id   AF-A0A8R1I1K3-F1
#
_cell.length_a   1.000
_cell.length_b   1.000
_cell.length_c   1.000
_cell.angle_alpha   90.00
_cell.angle_beta   90.00
_cell.angle_gamma   90.00
#
_symmetry.space_group_name_H-M   'P 1'
#
loop_
_entity.id
_entity.type
_entity.pdbx_description
1 polymer ?
#
loop_
_entity_poly.entity_id
_entity_poly.type
_entity_poly.pdbx_seq_one_letter_code
_entity_poly.pdbx_strand_id
1 'polypeptide(L)'
;MINTNCTKKDINISNLPSSGADASFVHPVGPKNHTPRSDISKRKWASEECYIGEKRQRANQIQSNVLTHLQQQHQQQEGGGHPHQRARLPPLPPPTATVMMNASTKFSDNYDVKEELGKGAFSVVRRCVHKTTGLEFAAKIINTKKLSARDFQKLEREARICRKLQHPNIVRLHDSIQEESFHYLVFDLVTGGELFEDIVAREFYSEADASHCIQQILESIAYCHSNGIVHRDLKPENLLLASKAKGAAVKLADFGLAIEVNDSEAWHGFAGTPGYLSPEVLKKDPYAKPVDIWACGVILYILLVGYPPFWDEDQHRLYAQIKAGAYDYPSPEWDTVTPEAKSLIDSMLTVNPKKRITADQALKVPWICNRERVASAIHRQDTVDCLKKFNARRKLKHTVNMYIAICMKFEKKLGSISEDNDNDYDND
;
A
#
# COMPACT_ATOMS: atom_id res chain seq x y z
N MET A 1 24.52 45.73 -21.90
CA MET A 1 25.65 45.99 -22.81
C MET A 1 26.90 45.44 -22.17
N ILE A 2 27.47 44.37 -22.74
CA ILE A 2 28.91 44.08 -22.91
C ILE A 2 29.00 42.72 -23.60
N ASN A 3 29.79 42.73 -24.66
CA ASN A 3 30.07 41.69 -25.65
C ASN A 3 30.94 40.57 -25.07
N THR A 4 30.91 39.38 -25.70
CA THR A 4 32.07 38.74 -26.39
C THR A 4 31.66 37.32 -26.84
N ASN A 5 31.44 37.13 -28.14
CA ASN A 5 32.39 36.64 -29.16
C ASN A 5 32.75 35.16 -29.05
N CYS A 6 32.02 34.33 -29.82
CA CYS A 6 32.38 32.97 -30.15
C CYS A 6 33.03 32.97 -31.56
N THR A 7 34.32 32.65 -31.63
CA THR A 7 35.10 32.65 -32.87
C THR A 7 34.88 31.37 -33.68
N LYS A 8 34.60 31.55 -34.96
CA LYS A 8 34.65 30.52 -36.01
C LYS A 8 36.07 29.99 -36.15
N LYS A 9 36.22 28.67 -36.24
CA LYS A 9 37.40 28.02 -36.82
C LYS A 9 36.99 27.37 -38.14
N ASP A 10 37.50 27.94 -39.22
CA ASP A 10 37.50 27.36 -40.55
C ASP A 10 38.44 26.15 -40.56
N ILE A 11 37.95 25.00 -41.04
CA ILE A 11 38.79 23.84 -41.37
C ILE A 11 38.71 23.63 -42.88
N ASN A 12 39.91 23.70 -43.45
CA ASN A 12 40.27 23.63 -44.85
C ASN A 12 40.09 22.20 -45.40
N ILE A 13 39.46 22.05 -46.57
CA ILE A 13 39.34 20.79 -47.31
C ILE A 13 40.22 20.88 -48.55
N SER A 14 41.22 20.02 -48.69
CA SER A 14 41.55 19.26 -49.91
C SER A 14 42.93 18.63 -49.81
N ASN A 15 42.98 17.29 -49.78
CA ASN A 15 43.80 16.45 -50.65
C ASN A 15 43.66 14.97 -50.24
N LEU A 16 43.14 14.17 -51.17
CA LEU A 16 43.15 12.70 -51.19
C LEU A 16 44.08 12.26 -52.33
N PRO A 17 44.66 11.04 -52.26
CA PRO A 17 44.05 9.98 -53.08
C PRO A 17 44.03 8.56 -52.46
N SER A 18 42.92 7.87 -52.74
CA SER A 18 42.72 6.45 -53.08
C SER A 18 43.55 5.33 -52.43
N SER A 19 42.88 4.34 -51.82
CA SER A 19 42.54 3.04 -52.43
C SER A 19 42.25 1.97 -51.36
N GLY A 20 41.27 1.09 -51.61
CA GLY A 20 41.27 -0.27 -51.06
C GLY A 20 40.11 -0.70 -50.17
N ALA A 21 39.23 -1.52 -50.75
CA ALA A 21 38.50 -2.66 -50.17
C ALA A 21 37.22 -2.46 -49.33
N ASP A 22 36.12 -2.91 -49.96
CA ASP A 22 34.96 -3.66 -49.44
C ASP A 22 34.69 -3.71 -47.92
N ALA A 23 33.58 -3.09 -47.51
CA ALA A 23 32.72 -3.62 -46.46
C ALA A 23 31.27 -3.17 -46.68
N SER A 24 30.39 -4.15 -46.73
CA SER A 24 28.94 -4.06 -46.88
C SER A 24 28.25 -3.15 -45.85
N PHE A 25 27.48 -2.19 -46.40
CA PHE A 25 26.32 -1.47 -45.86
C PHE A 25 25.95 -1.67 -44.37
N VAL A 26 26.27 -0.66 -43.55
CA VAL A 26 25.50 -0.30 -42.35
C VAL A 26 25.18 1.19 -42.45
N HIS A 27 23.89 1.53 -42.52
CA HIS A 27 23.42 2.92 -42.47
C HIS A 27 23.85 3.58 -41.14
N PRO A 28 24.53 4.75 -41.15
CA PRO A 28 24.81 5.47 -39.93
C PRO A 28 23.56 6.24 -39.50
N VAL A 29 22.93 5.77 -38.43
CA VAL A 29 21.95 6.54 -37.67
C VAL A 29 22.70 7.69 -37.01
N GLY A 30 22.33 8.93 -37.36
CA GLY A 30 22.89 10.15 -36.79
C GLY A 30 22.78 10.21 -35.27
N PRO A 31 23.46 11.18 -34.62
CA PRO A 31 23.61 11.20 -33.17
C PRO A 31 22.24 11.35 -32.51
N LYS A 32 21.78 10.25 -31.89
CA LYS A 32 20.66 10.32 -30.95
C LYS A 32 21.15 11.13 -29.77
N ASN A 33 20.53 12.28 -29.53
CA ASN A 33 20.59 12.99 -28.26
C ASN A 33 20.14 12.02 -27.16
N HIS A 34 21.09 11.30 -26.57
CA HIS A 34 20.87 10.53 -25.37
C HIS A 34 20.94 11.50 -24.20
N THR A 35 19.78 11.98 -23.76
CA THR A 35 19.62 12.34 -22.36
C THR A 35 19.93 11.08 -21.53
N PRO A 36 20.84 11.12 -20.55
CA PRO A 36 21.13 9.97 -19.71
C PRO A 36 19.84 9.49 -19.02
N ARG A 37 19.54 8.19 -19.09
CA ARG A 37 18.37 7.56 -18.43
C ARG A 37 18.36 7.77 -16.90
N SER A 38 19.51 8.10 -16.32
CA SER A 38 19.82 8.20 -14.88
C SER A 38 19.09 9.30 -14.09
N ASP A 39 18.23 10.09 -14.75
CA ASP A 39 17.60 11.27 -14.17
C ASP A 39 16.06 11.22 -14.17
N ILE A 40 15.44 10.20 -14.77
CA ILE A 40 14.01 10.25 -15.06
C ILE A 40 13.16 9.95 -13.82
N SER A 41 13.44 8.89 -13.07
CA SER A 41 12.62 8.52 -11.90
C SER A 41 12.69 9.59 -10.80
N LYS A 42 13.90 10.09 -10.50
CA LYS A 42 14.12 11.14 -9.50
C LYS A 42 13.59 12.52 -9.93
N ARG A 43 13.87 12.98 -11.16
CA ARG A 43 13.36 14.29 -11.61
C ARG A 43 11.83 14.29 -11.69
N LYS A 44 11.23 13.16 -12.08
CA LYS A 44 9.78 12.96 -12.02
C LYS A 44 9.27 12.96 -10.57
N TRP A 45 9.97 12.28 -9.66
CA TRP A 45 9.68 12.30 -8.21
C TRP A 45 9.85 13.70 -7.58
N ALA A 46 10.68 14.57 -8.17
CA ALA A 46 10.87 15.95 -7.74
C ALA A 46 9.83 16.93 -8.32
N SER A 47 9.29 16.68 -9.53
CA SER A 47 8.29 17.55 -10.17
C SER A 47 6.87 17.47 -9.57
N GLU A 48 6.64 16.54 -8.63
CA GLU A 48 5.35 16.22 -8.00
C GLU A 48 4.84 17.32 -7.02
N GLU A 49 5.67 18.30 -6.63
CA GLU A 49 5.22 19.44 -5.80
C GLU A 49 4.10 20.24 -6.47
N CYS A 50 4.07 20.26 -7.81
CA CYS A 50 3.02 20.91 -8.59
C CYS A 50 1.72 20.06 -8.61
N TYR A 51 1.83 18.75 -8.80
CA TYR A 51 0.71 17.81 -8.97
C TYR A 51 -0.12 17.59 -7.69
N ILE A 52 0.55 17.54 -6.53
CA ILE A 52 -0.13 17.49 -5.23
C ILE A 52 -0.97 18.76 -5.01
N GLY A 53 -0.50 19.91 -5.49
CA GLY A 53 -1.26 21.15 -5.56
C GLY A 53 -2.55 21.00 -6.38
N GLU A 54 -2.47 20.40 -7.56
CA GLU A 54 -3.63 20.17 -8.44
C GLU A 54 -4.65 19.18 -7.85
N LYS A 55 -4.19 18.07 -7.24
CA LYS A 55 -5.07 17.11 -6.54
C LYS A 55 -5.79 17.74 -5.36
N ARG A 56 -5.10 18.62 -4.61
CA ARG A 56 -5.69 19.41 -3.51
C ARG A 56 -6.74 20.38 -4.03
N GLN A 57 -6.47 21.07 -5.15
CA GLN A 57 -7.46 21.93 -5.81
C GLN A 57 -8.69 21.14 -6.26
N ARG A 58 -8.52 19.95 -6.84
CA ARG A 58 -9.64 19.09 -7.25
C ARG A 58 -10.47 18.59 -6.06
N ALA A 59 -9.83 18.24 -4.94
CA ALA A 59 -10.54 17.88 -3.71
C ALA A 59 -11.35 19.06 -3.15
N ASN A 60 -10.78 20.28 -3.16
CA ASN A 60 -11.49 21.50 -2.77
C ASN A 60 -12.67 21.80 -3.70
N GLN A 61 -12.53 21.55 -5.01
CA GLN A 61 -13.63 21.72 -5.97
C GLN A 61 -14.80 20.76 -5.68
N ILE A 62 -14.50 19.49 -5.40
CA ILE A 62 -15.52 18.50 -5.02
C ILE A 62 -16.22 18.92 -3.71
N GLN A 63 -15.45 19.39 -2.73
CA GLN A 63 -15.99 19.93 -1.48
C GLN A 63 -16.96 21.08 -1.72
N SER A 64 -16.58 22.03 -2.58
CA SER A 64 -17.42 23.16 -2.95
C SER A 64 -18.74 22.70 -3.57
N ASN A 65 -18.67 21.77 -4.54
CA ASN A 65 -19.86 21.27 -5.22
C ASN A 65 -20.82 20.55 -4.25
N VAL A 66 -20.29 19.76 -3.31
CA VAL A 66 -21.10 19.09 -2.27
C VAL A 66 -21.76 20.10 -1.34
N LEU A 67 -21.02 21.13 -0.90
CA LEU A 67 -21.57 22.20 -0.06
C LEU A 67 -22.67 22.98 -0.78
N THR A 68 -22.47 23.31 -2.05
CA THR A 68 -23.48 23.99 -2.88
C THR A 68 -24.73 23.13 -3.02
N HIS A 69 -24.59 21.82 -3.24
CA HIS A 69 -25.73 20.91 -3.36
C HIS A 69 -26.51 20.78 -2.03
N LEU A 70 -25.81 20.69 -0.89
CA LEU A 70 -26.43 20.69 0.43
C LEU A 70 -27.17 22.00 0.73
N GLN A 71 -26.61 23.14 0.32
CA GLN A 71 -27.26 24.45 0.46
C GLN A 71 -28.52 24.57 -0.43
N GLN A 72 -28.48 24.04 -1.65
CA GLN A 72 -29.65 24.01 -2.54
C GLN A 72 -30.76 23.10 -2.00
N GLN A 73 -30.42 21.94 -1.44
CA GLN A 73 -31.41 21.07 -0.79
C GLN A 73 -32.03 21.71 0.47
N HIS A 74 -31.25 22.46 1.26
CA HIS A 74 -31.79 23.18 2.41
C HIS A 74 -32.76 24.30 1.99
N GLN A 75 -32.45 25.02 0.92
CA GLN A 75 -33.33 26.07 0.37
C GLN A 75 -34.64 25.52 -0.23
N GLN A 76 -34.65 24.27 -0.70
CA GLN A 76 -35.86 23.63 -1.21
C GLN A 76 -36.78 23.08 -0.09
N GLN A 77 -36.27 22.84 1.12
CA GLN A 77 -37.06 22.34 2.25
C GLN A 77 -37.72 23.43 3.11
N GLU A 78 -37.29 24.70 3.00
CA GLU A 78 -37.87 25.81 3.78
C GLU A 78 -39.09 26.49 3.13
N GLY A 79 -39.64 25.95 2.04
CA GLY A 79 -40.68 26.58 1.23
C GLY A 79 -42.14 26.12 1.44
N GLY A 80 -42.46 25.25 2.40
CA GLY A 80 -43.80 24.64 2.50
C GLY A 80 -44.34 24.52 3.92
N GLY A 81 -44.90 25.60 4.48
CA GLY A 81 -45.62 25.56 5.74
C GLY A 81 -47.14 25.51 5.54
N HIS A 82 -47.82 24.50 6.10
CA HIS A 82 -49.21 24.60 6.57
C HIS A 82 -49.47 23.62 7.73
N PRO A 83 -50.26 24.00 8.77
CA PRO A 83 -50.47 23.18 9.96
C PRO A 83 -51.78 22.39 9.85
N HIS A 84 -51.74 21.07 10.09
CA HIS A 84 -52.94 20.26 10.31
C HIS A 84 -52.92 19.51 11.64
N GLN A 85 -54.14 19.35 12.17
CA GLN A 85 -54.51 19.04 13.54
C GLN A 85 -54.14 17.62 14.00
N ARG A 86 -53.87 17.50 15.31
CA ARG A 86 -53.68 16.24 16.04
C ARG A 86 -54.96 15.40 16.05
N ALA A 87 -54.90 14.18 15.52
CA ALA A 87 -55.77 13.06 15.89
C ALA A 87 -54.98 12.05 16.74
N ARG A 88 -55.54 11.63 17.89
CA ARG A 88 -54.95 10.63 18.78
C ARG A 88 -55.22 9.22 18.21
N LEU A 89 -54.17 8.42 18.06
CA LEU A 89 -54.27 6.97 17.84
C LEU A 89 -54.26 6.22 19.20
N PRO A 90 -54.96 5.09 19.33
CA PRO A 90 -54.94 4.26 20.54
C PRO A 90 -53.62 3.48 20.69
N PRO A 91 -53.25 3.05 21.91
CA PRO A 91 -51.98 2.38 22.16
C PRO A 91 -51.99 0.93 21.64
N LEU A 92 -50.89 0.52 21.01
CA LEU A 92 -50.61 -0.86 20.60
C LEU A 92 -50.40 -1.77 21.83
N PRO A 93 -50.76 -3.06 21.76
CA PRO A 93 -50.50 -4.02 22.84
C PRO A 93 -48.99 -4.30 22.99
N PRO A 94 -48.54 -4.70 24.19
CA PRO A 94 -47.14 -4.99 24.44
C PRO A 94 -46.69 -6.21 23.61
N PRO A 95 -45.45 -6.23 23.08
CA PRO A 95 -44.94 -7.39 22.38
C PRO A 95 -44.86 -8.56 23.34
N THR A 96 -45.51 -9.64 22.94
CA THR A 96 -45.43 -10.96 23.57
C THR A 96 -43.97 -11.37 23.66
N ALA A 97 -43.56 -11.88 24.83
CA ALA A 97 -42.21 -12.32 25.11
C ALA A 97 -41.71 -13.28 24.01
N THR A 98 -40.94 -12.74 23.07
CA THR A 98 -40.18 -13.53 22.12
C THR A 98 -39.04 -14.13 22.93
N VAL A 99 -38.97 -15.45 22.93
CA VAL A 99 -37.85 -16.22 23.48
C VAL A 99 -36.56 -15.57 23.01
N MET A 100 -35.84 -14.91 23.93
CA MET A 100 -34.52 -14.36 23.64
C MET A 100 -33.63 -15.55 23.29
N MET A 101 -33.37 -15.74 21.99
CA MET A 101 -32.22 -16.53 21.58
C MET A 101 -31.02 -15.88 22.25
N ASN A 102 -30.28 -16.63 23.06
CA ASN A 102 -29.04 -16.17 23.68
C ASN A 102 -28.10 -15.68 22.57
N ALA A 103 -28.11 -14.38 22.30
CA ALA A 103 -27.11 -13.75 21.47
C ALA A 103 -25.77 -14.01 22.18
N SER A 104 -24.85 -14.69 21.51
CA SER A 104 -23.50 -14.89 22.04
C SER A 104 -22.87 -13.51 22.26
N THR A 105 -22.77 -13.08 23.51
CA THR A 105 -22.09 -11.85 23.96
C THR A 105 -20.62 -12.10 24.29
N LYS A 106 -20.04 -13.18 23.75
CA LYS A 106 -18.72 -13.70 24.12
C LYS A 106 -17.61 -12.64 24.03
N PHE A 107 -17.66 -11.69 23.11
CA PHE A 107 -16.65 -10.63 23.07
C PHE A 107 -16.89 -9.63 24.20
N SER A 108 -18.13 -9.13 24.31
CA SER A 108 -18.53 -8.15 25.33
C SER A 108 -18.36 -8.68 26.76
N ASP A 109 -18.47 -9.99 26.96
CA ASP A 109 -18.28 -10.64 28.26
C ASP A 109 -16.81 -10.74 28.64
N ASN A 110 -15.91 -10.98 27.68
CA ASN A 110 -14.50 -11.28 27.93
C ASN A 110 -13.54 -10.11 27.71
N TYR A 111 -13.94 -9.05 26.99
CA TYR A 111 -13.05 -7.94 26.65
C TYR A 111 -13.66 -6.57 26.97
N ASP A 112 -12.84 -5.68 27.52
CA ASP A 112 -13.15 -4.27 27.67
C ASP A 112 -12.61 -3.47 26.49
N VAL A 113 -13.49 -2.87 25.69
CA VAL A 113 -13.11 -2.01 24.56
C VAL A 113 -12.62 -0.65 25.06
N LYS A 114 -11.52 -0.16 24.50
CA LYS A 114 -10.85 1.10 24.85
C LYS A 114 -10.82 2.04 23.62
N GLU A 115 -9.81 2.88 23.48
CA GLU A 115 -9.73 3.89 22.41
C GLU A 115 -9.61 3.29 20.99
N GLU A 116 -9.94 4.09 19.98
CA GLU A 116 -9.76 3.76 18.57
C GLU A 116 -8.29 3.91 18.16
N LEU A 117 -7.76 2.88 17.49
CA LEU A 117 -6.39 2.84 16.96
C LEU A 117 -6.36 3.12 15.45
N GLY A 118 -7.45 2.83 14.75
CA GLY A 118 -7.56 3.07 13.31
C GLY A 118 -8.91 2.69 12.73
N LYS A 119 -9.17 3.11 11.49
CA LYS A 119 -10.46 2.94 10.82
C LYS A 119 -10.27 2.48 9.37
N GLY A 120 -11.01 1.44 9.00
CA GLY A 120 -11.10 0.91 7.64
C GLY A 120 -12.46 1.22 6.99
N ALA A 121 -12.66 0.71 5.78
CA ALA A 121 -13.89 0.95 5.02
C ALA A 121 -15.16 0.39 5.70
N PHE A 122 -15.05 -0.76 6.36
CA PHE A 122 -16.14 -1.49 7.02
C PHE A 122 -15.80 -1.95 8.44
N SER A 123 -14.64 -1.53 8.95
CA SER A 123 -14.11 -1.96 10.24
C SER A 123 -13.54 -0.78 11.02
N VAL A 124 -13.52 -0.92 12.34
CA VAL A 124 -12.75 -0.06 13.24
C VAL A 124 -11.82 -0.94 14.06
N VAL A 125 -10.58 -0.50 14.25
CA VAL A 125 -9.62 -1.17 15.12
C VAL A 125 -9.58 -0.40 16.42
N ARG A 126 -9.88 -1.07 17.54
CA ARG A 126 -9.83 -0.48 18.88
C ARG A 126 -8.91 -1.29 19.76
N ARG A 127 -8.25 -0.64 20.72
CA ARG A 127 -7.57 -1.36 21.79
C ARG A 127 -8.62 -2.04 22.66
N CYS A 128 -8.33 -3.22 23.16
CA CYS A 128 -9.17 -3.93 24.12
C CYS A 128 -8.34 -4.66 25.16
N VAL A 129 -8.93 -4.91 26.32
CA VAL A 129 -8.27 -5.59 27.45
C VAL A 129 -9.07 -6.83 27.81
N HIS A 130 -8.44 -7.99 27.85
CA HIS A 130 -9.10 -9.22 28.27
C HIS A 130 -9.35 -9.18 29.78
N LYS A 131 -10.63 -9.27 30.21
CA LYS A 131 -11.05 -8.96 31.58
C LYS A 131 -10.41 -9.86 32.63
N THR A 132 -10.22 -11.14 32.33
CA THR A 132 -9.66 -12.10 33.30
C THR A 132 -8.15 -12.00 33.42
N THR A 133 -7.43 -11.79 32.31
CA THR A 133 -5.96 -11.83 32.31
C THR A 133 -5.31 -10.46 32.38
N GLY A 134 -6.06 -9.39 32.13
CA GLY A 134 -5.53 -8.02 32.03
C GLY A 134 -4.67 -7.78 30.78
N LEU A 135 -4.56 -8.74 29.86
CA LEU A 135 -3.74 -8.61 28.65
C LEU A 135 -4.41 -7.68 27.64
N GLU A 136 -3.60 -6.86 26.97
CA GLU A 136 -4.07 -5.90 25.96
C GLU A 136 -3.92 -6.42 24.53
N PHE A 137 -4.90 -6.08 23.69
CA PHE A 137 -5.02 -6.53 22.30
C PHE A 137 -5.56 -5.44 21.39
N ALA A 138 -5.47 -5.65 20.08
CA ALA A 138 -6.16 -4.84 19.07
C ALA A 138 -7.36 -5.62 18.51
N ALA A 139 -8.58 -5.14 18.75
CA ALA A 139 -9.79 -5.73 18.18
C ALA A 139 -10.17 -5.00 16.89
N LYS A 140 -10.13 -5.72 15.76
CA LYS A 140 -10.73 -5.29 14.49
C LYS A 140 -12.20 -5.67 14.52
N ILE A 141 -13.05 -4.66 14.71
CA ILE A 141 -14.50 -4.76 14.85
C ILE A 141 -15.13 -4.47 13.48
N ILE A 142 -15.80 -5.46 12.91
CA ILE A 142 -16.36 -5.39 11.56
C ILE A 142 -17.87 -5.48 11.65
N ASN A 143 -18.58 -4.55 11.02
CA ASN A 143 -20.05 -4.58 10.97
C ASN A 143 -20.49 -5.51 9.84
N THR A 144 -20.93 -6.73 10.17
CA THR A 144 -21.28 -7.76 9.20
C THR A 144 -22.57 -7.43 8.44
N LYS A 145 -23.49 -6.66 9.02
CA LYS A 145 -24.72 -6.19 8.34
C LYS A 145 -24.44 -5.26 7.16
N LYS A 146 -23.26 -4.62 7.13
CA LYS A 146 -22.84 -3.73 6.03
C LYS A 146 -22.00 -4.44 4.96
N LEU A 147 -21.74 -5.75 5.11
CA LEU A 147 -20.94 -6.51 4.17
C LEU A 147 -21.82 -7.11 3.08
N SER A 148 -21.32 -7.07 1.83
CA SER A 148 -21.84 -7.93 0.77
C SER A 148 -21.48 -9.39 1.06
N ALA A 149 -22.21 -10.34 0.47
CA ALA A 149 -21.87 -11.77 0.58
C ALA A 149 -20.41 -12.06 0.17
N ARG A 150 -19.91 -11.33 -0.85
CA ARG A 150 -18.51 -11.43 -1.30
C ARG A 150 -17.53 -10.93 -0.24
N ASP A 151 -17.83 -9.85 0.46
CA ASP A 151 -16.94 -9.31 1.49
C ASP A 151 -16.99 -10.15 2.77
N PHE A 152 -18.13 -10.76 3.08
CA PHE A 152 -18.24 -11.76 4.14
C PHE A 152 -17.32 -12.98 3.87
N GLN A 153 -17.32 -13.51 2.64
CA GLN A 153 -16.38 -14.59 2.26
C GLN A 153 -14.90 -14.17 2.36
N LYS A 154 -14.57 -12.91 2.06
CA LYS A 154 -13.20 -12.39 2.25
C LYS A 154 -12.83 -12.35 3.72
N LEU A 155 -13.76 -11.94 4.58
CA LEU A 155 -13.57 -11.92 6.03
C LEU A 155 -13.33 -13.32 6.58
N GLU A 156 -14.13 -14.32 6.20
CA GLU A 156 -13.92 -15.70 6.62
C GLU A 156 -12.55 -16.23 6.17
N ARG A 157 -12.13 -15.89 4.95
CA ARG A 157 -10.79 -16.24 4.46
C ARG A 157 -9.69 -15.57 5.27
N GLU A 158 -9.82 -14.27 5.55
CA GLU A 158 -8.86 -13.52 6.37
C GLU A 158 -8.72 -14.16 7.76
N ALA A 159 -9.83 -14.42 8.45
CA ALA A 159 -9.82 -15.06 9.76
C ALA A 159 -9.17 -16.46 9.73
N ARG A 160 -9.49 -17.27 8.71
CA ARG A 160 -8.90 -18.60 8.51
C ARG A 160 -7.40 -18.55 8.27
N ILE A 161 -6.93 -17.66 7.40
CA ILE A 161 -5.51 -17.46 7.11
C ILE A 161 -4.77 -17.00 8.36
N CYS A 162 -5.24 -15.96 9.02
CA CYS A 162 -4.60 -15.41 10.21
C CYS A 162 -4.52 -16.44 11.36
N ARG A 163 -5.49 -17.37 11.48
CA ARG A 163 -5.45 -18.44 12.48
C ARG A 163 -4.33 -19.46 12.24
N LYS A 164 -3.94 -19.69 10.98
CA LYS A 164 -2.82 -20.58 10.62
C LYS A 164 -1.46 -19.94 10.88
N LEU A 165 -1.39 -18.60 10.84
CA LEU A 165 -0.13 -17.88 10.86
C LEU A 165 0.32 -17.55 12.29
N GLN A 166 1.27 -18.32 12.80
CA GLN A 166 1.88 -18.13 14.11
C GLN A 166 3.39 -17.97 13.95
N HIS A 167 3.85 -16.72 13.81
CA HIS A 167 5.25 -16.39 13.60
C HIS A 167 5.62 -15.11 14.36
N PRO A 168 6.83 -15.00 14.96
CA PRO A 168 7.24 -13.80 15.71
C PRO A 168 7.15 -12.50 14.88
N ASN A 169 7.37 -12.56 13.58
CA ASN A 169 7.29 -11.41 12.67
C ASN A 169 5.94 -11.25 11.94
N ILE A 170 4.87 -11.90 12.42
CA ILE A 170 3.50 -11.71 11.93
C ILE A 170 2.62 -11.23 13.09
N VAL A 171 1.69 -10.31 12.84
CA VAL A 171 0.67 -9.92 13.83
C VAL A 171 -0.28 -11.09 14.04
N ARG A 172 -0.23 -11.71 15.23
CA ARG A 172 -0.99 -12.92 15.54
C ARG A 172 -2.47 -12.61 15.75
N LEU A 173 -3.35 -13.45 15.21
CA LEU A 173 -4.76 -13.52 15.61
C LEU A 173 -4.91 -14.47 16.82
N HIS A 174 -5.44 -13.93 17.92
CA HIS A 174 -5.70 -14.67 19.16
C HIS A 174 -7.10 -15.27 19.20
N ASP A 175 -8.10 -14.51 18.77
CA ASP A 175 -9.50 -14.96 18.78
C ASP A 175 -10.28 -14.37 17.60
N SER A 176 -11.34 -15.07 17.21
CA SER A 176 -12.28 -14.66 16.16
C SER A 176 -13.69 -14.95 16.65
N ILE A 177 -14.41 -13.89 17.03
CA ILE A 177 -15.72 -13.97 17.68
C ILE A 177 -16.77 -13.35 16.77
N GLN A 178 -17.80 -14.12 16.44
CA GLN A 178 -18.98 -13.64 15.73
C GLN A 178 -20.11 -13.38 16.74
N GLU A 179 -20.65 -12.17 16.72
CA GLU A 179 -21.89 -11.78 17.41
C GLU A 179 -22.93 -11.35 16.36
N GLU A 180 -24.17 -11.05 16.75
CA GLU A 180 -25.31 -10.90 15.81
C GLU A 180 -25.05 -9.92 14.64
N SER A 181 -24.42 -8.77 14.91
CA SER A 181 -24.18 -7.72 13.91
C SER A 181 -22.71 -7.40 13.65
N PHE A 182 -21.81 -8.06 14.38
CA PHE A 182 -20.40 -7.73 14.41
C PHE A 182 -19.52 -8.97 14.44
N HIS A 183 -18.40 -8.90 13.74
CA HIS A 183 -17.32 -9.87 13.83
C HIS A 183 -16.11 -9.17 14.45
N TYR A 184 -15.54 -9.79 15.48
CA TYR A 184 -14.38 -9.31 16.22
C TYR A 184 -13.19 -10.21 15.92
N LEU A 185 -12.13 -9.64 15.36
CA LEU A 185 -10.83 -10.30 15.21
C LEU A 185 -9.85 -9.69 16.21
N VAL A 186 -9.39 -10.47 17.18
CA VAL A 186 -8.55 -10.02 18.29
C VAL A 186 -7.09 -10.32 17.96
N PHE A 187 -6.28 -9.29 17.72
CA PHE A 187 -4.88 -9.39 17.30
C PHE A 187 -3.90 -8.94 18.39
N ASP A 188 -2.62 -9.27 18.21
CA ASP A 188 -1.52 -8.62 18.94
C ASP A 188 -1.69 -7.10 18.92
N LEU A 189 -1.57 -6.45 20.08
CA LEU A 189 -1.44 -5.00 20.15
C LEU A 189 0.01 -4.61 19.81
N VAL A 190 0.21 -4.01 18.63
CA VAL A 190 1.49 -3.47 18.20
C VAL A 190 1.54 -1.96 18.42
N THR A 191 2.54 -1.48 19.17
CA THR A 191 2.61 -0.08 19.63
C THR A 191 3.79 0.72 19.05
N GLY A 192 4.66 0.07 18.29
CA GLY A 192 5.82 0.71 17.68
C GLY A 192 5.48 1.63 16.51
N GLY A 193 4.29 1.48 15.92
CA GLY A 193 3.89 2.19 14.71
C GLY A 193 4.52 1.58 13.46
N GLU A 194 4.55 2.34 12.37
CA GLU A 194 5.06 1.88 11.09
C GLU A 194 6.60 1.92 11.04
N LEU A 195 7.22 0.87 10.48
CA LEU A 195 8.68 0.73 10.36
C LEU A 195 9.34 1.95 9.69
N PHE A 196 8.72 2.45 8.62
CA PHE A 196 9.26 3.57 7.84
C PHE A 196 9.27 4.88 8.62
N GLU A 197 8.33 5.07 9.55
CA GLU A 197 8.28 6.25 10.43
C GLU A 197 9.36 6.18 11.50
N ASP A 198 9.61 4.99 12.03
CA ASP A 198 10.68 4.76 13.00
C ASP A 198 12.06 5.02 12.39
N ILE A 199 12.34 4.52 11.17
CA ILE A 199 13.61 4.76 10.48
C ILE A 199 13.91 6.26 10.36
N VAL A 200 12.89 7.06 10.03
CA VAL A 200 13.01 8.51 9.89
C VAL A 200 13.35 9.22 11.20
N ALA A 201 12.97 8.64 12.34
CA ALA A 201 13.23 9.18 13.67
C ALA A 201 14.57 8.76 14.26
N ARG A 202 15.32 7.85 13.61
CA ARG A 202 16.62 7.38 14.08
C ARG A 202 17.70 8.42 13.78
N GLU A 203 18.60 8.61 14.73
CA GLU A 203 19.84 9.38 14.54
C GLU A 203 20.81 8.66 13.59
N PHE A 204 20.77 7.33 13.57
CA PHE A 204 21.63 6.49 12.75
C PHE A 204 20.83 5.44 12.00
N TYR A 205 21.13 5.30 10.71
CA TYR A 205 20.55 4.33 9.80
C TYR A 205 21.56 3.96 8.70
N SER A 206 21.72 2.66 8.46
CA SER A 206 22.74 2.06 7.58
C SER A 206 22.17 0.90 6.74
N GLU A 207 22.97 0.32 5.84
CA GLU A 207 22.57 -0.90 5.14
C GLU A 207 22.40 -2.08 6.09
N ALA A 208 23.22 -2.16 7.14
CA ALA A 208 23.09 -3.23 8.15
C ALA A 208 21.71 -3.18 8.84
N ASP A 209 21.19 -1.98 9.10
CA ASP A 209 19.83 -1.79 9.63
C ASP A 209 18.76 -2.21 8.62
N ALA A 210 18.90 -1.80 7.35
CA ALA A 210 18.01 -2.19 6.27
C ALA A 210 17.99 -3.72 6.06
N SER A 211 19.17 -4.34 6.11
CA SER A 211 19.37 -5.79 6.05
C SER A 211 18.65 -6.50 7.20
N HIS A 212 18.79 -5.99 8.42
CA HIS A 212 18.07 -6.55 9.58
C HIS A 212 16.54 -6.42 9.46
N CYS A 213 16.05 -5.30 8.89
CA CYS A 213 14.62 -5.11 8.66
C CYS A 213 14.09 -6.08 7.59
N ILE A 214 14.74 -6.15 6.42
CA ILE A 214 14.28 -7.00 5.32
C ILE A 214 14.44 -8.49 5.67
N GLN A 215 15.40 -8.87 6.51
CA GLN A 215 15.50 -10.24 7.04
C GLN A 215 14.20 -10.65 7.74
N GLN A 216 13.72 -9.85 8.70
CA GLN A 216 12.51 -10.16 9.47
C GLN A 216 11.26 -10.20 8.57
N ILE A 217 11.22 -9.34 7.54
CA ILE A 217 10.17 -9.36 6.52
C ILE A 217 10.25 -10.68 5.76
N LEU A 218 11.42 -11.07 5.26
CA LEU A 218 11.62 -12.32 4.53
C LEU A 218 11.32 -13.56 5.37
N GLU A 219 11.63 -13.56 6.67
CA GLU A 219 11.27 -14.64 7.60
C GLU A 219 9.74 -14.80 7.70
N SER A 220 9.00 -13.68 7.81
CA SER A 220 7.53 -13.71 7.78
C SER A 220 6.97 -14.24 6.46
N ILE A 221 7.59 -13.88 5.33
CA ILE A 221 7.16 -14.29 3.99
C ILE A 221 7.50 -15.76 3.70
N ALA A 222 8.69 -16.21 4.10
CA ALA A 222 9.05 -17.62 4.04
C ALA A 222 8.05 -18.48 4.83
N TYR A 223 7.66 -18.03 6.03
CA TYR A 223 6.66 -18.72 6.85
C TYR A 223 5.27 -18.72 6.19
N CYS A 224 4.83 -17.61 5.58
CA CYS A 224 3.58 -17.59 4.80
C CYS A 224 3.66 -18.59 3.64
N HIS A 225 4.76 -18.57 2.88
CA HIS A 225 4.96 -19.39 1.69
C HIS A 225 5.04 -20.88 2.02
N SER A 226 5.64 -21.26 3.15
CA SER A 226 5.67 -22.64 3.64
C SER A 226 4.29 -23.15 4.06
N ASN A 227 3.40 -22.24 4.47
CA ASN A 227 2.00 -22.53 4.81
C ASN A 227 1.04 -22.38 3.61
N GLY A 228 1.56 -22.24 2.39
CA GLY A 228 0.75 -22.10 1.18
C GLY A 228 -0.04 -20.78 1.13
N ILE A 229 0.44 -19.73 1.80
CA ILE A 229 -0.22 -18.43 1.86
C ILE A 229 0.59 -17.40 1.06
N VAL A 230 -0.10 -16.62 0.24
CA VAL A 230 0.47 -15.47 -0.50
C VAL A 230 -0.22 -14.21 0.00
N HIS A 231 0.56 -13.20 0.39
CA HIS A 231 0.02 -12.00 1.04
C HIS A 231 -0.59 -11.01 0.03
N ARG A 232 0.08 -10.79 -1.12
CA ARG A 232 -0.35 -9.96 -2.26
C ARG A 232 -0.45 -8.44 -2.04
N ASP A 233 -0.31 -7.97 -0.80
CA ASP A 233 -0.31 -6.52 -0.50
C ASP A 233 0.82 -6.10 0.45
N LEU A 234 2.03 -6.55 0.17
CA LEU A 234 3.23 -6.08 0.87
C LEU A 234 3.52 -4.62 0.52
N LYS A 235 3.59 -3.79 1.55
CA LYS A 235 3.86 -2.35 1.46
C LYS A 235 4.24 -1.78 2.83
N PRO A 236 4.86 -0.59 2.90
CA PRO A 236 5.25 0.07 4.15
C PRO A 236 4.17 0.14 5.22
N GLU A 237 2.91 0.39 4.84
CA GLU A 237 1.75 0.48 5.73
C GLU A 237 1.51 -0.81 6.53
N ASN A 238 1.90 -1.95 5.97
CA ASN A 238 1.68 -3.28 6.55
C ASN A 238 2.90 -3.80 7.33
N LEU A 239 3.93 -2.96 7.51
CA LEU A 239 5.16 -3.28 8.23
C LEU A 239 5.21 -2.48 9.53
N LEU A 240 4.80 -3.11 10.62
CA LEU A 240 4.69 -2.48 11.93
C LEU A 240 5.83 -2.89 12.84
N LEU A 241 6.09 -2.11 13.89
CA LEU A 241 7.02 -2.46 14.96
C LEU A 241 6.24 -2.92 16.18
N ALA A 242 6.70 -4.02 16.80
CA ALA A 242 6.04 -4.59 17.97
C ALA A 242 5.89 -3.58 19.12
N SER A 243 6.90 -2.73 19.34
CA SER A 243 6.89 -1.68 20.35
C SER A 243 7.82 -0.52 19.97
N LYS A 244 7.87 0.53 20.80
CA LYS A 244 8.82 1.64 20.68
C LYS A 244 10.23 1.31 21.23
N ALA A 245 10.43 0.11 21.76
CA ALA A 245 11.73 -0.28 22.28
C ALA A 245 12.77 -0.36 21.15
N LYS A 246 14.02 0.03 21.45
CA LYS A 246 15.13 -0.12 20.51
C LYS A 246 15.30 -1.59 20.15
N GLY A 247 15.33 -1.89 18.84
CA GLY A 247 15.41 -3.27 18.35
C GLY A 247 14.08 -4.04 18.41
N ALA A 248 12.94 -3.35 18.52
CA ALA A 248 11.64 -4.00 18.41
C ALA A 248 11.50 -4.77 17.09
N ALA A 249 10.88 -5.95 17.17
CA ALA A 249 10.67 -6.80 16.02
C ALA A 249 9.73 -6.17 14.99
N VAL A 250 10.04 -6.37 13.71
CA VAL A 250 9.13 -6.05 12.59
C VAL A 250 8.01 -7.09 12.55
N LYS A 251 6.77 -6.63 12.41
CA LYS A 251 5.53 -7.39 12.40
C LYS A 251 4.77 -7.10 11.10
N LEU A 252 4.62 -8.13 10.26
CA LEU A 252 3.76 -8.08 9.09
C LEU A 252 2.28 -8.11 9.51
N ALA A 253 1.51 -7.15 9.02
CA ALA A 253 0.09 -6.96 9.31
C ALA A 253 -0.77 -6.99 8.04
N ASP A 254 -2.09 -7.07 8.24
CA ASP A 254 -3.14 -6.98 7.20
C ASP A 254 -3.10 -8.06 6.09
N PHE A 255 -3.73 -9.19 6.39
CA PHE A 255 -3.92 -10.30 5.45
C PHE A 255 -5.26 -10.23 4.69
N GLY A 256 -5.91 -9.07 4.62
CA GLY A 256 -7.23 -8.93 3.97
C GLY A 256 -7.24 -9.27 2.47
N LEU A 257 -6.08 -9.16 1.81
CA LEU A 257 -5.88 -9.56 0.41
C LEU A 257 -5.19 -10.91 0.25
N ALA A 258 -4.81 -11.57 1.34
CA ALA A 258 -4.11 -12.84 1.28
C ALA A 258 -4.99 -13.97 0.71
N ILE A 259 -4.33 -14.95 0.12
CA ILE A 259 -4.94 -16.14 -0.45
C ILE A 259 -4.16 -17.39 -0.05
N GLU A 260 -4.88 -18.50 -0.03
CA GLU A 260 -4.27 -19.83 0.03
C GLU A 260 -4.05 -20.30 -1.40
N VAL A 261 -2.82 -20.68 -1.70
CA VAL A 261 -2.41 -21.26 -2.97
C VAL A 261 -1.95 -22.69 -2.71
N ASN A 262 -2.42 -23.59 -3.57
CA ASN A 262 -1.84 -24.93 -3.66
C ASN A 262 -0.60 -24.87 -4.58
N ASP A 263 0.04 -26.01 -4.85
CA ASP A 263 1.21 -26.06 -5.74
C ASP A 263 0.90 -25.70 -7.21
N SER A 264 -0.37 -25.46 -7.55
CA SER A 264 -0.81 -24.99 -8.87
C SER A 264 -0.89 -23.46 -8.97
N GLU A 265 -0.25 -22.89 -9.98
CA GLU A 265 -0.43 -21.48 -10.36
C GLU A 265 -1.86 -21.26 -10.90
N ALA A 266 -2.55 -20.22 -10.41
CA ALA A 266 -3.87 -19.85 -10.90
C ALA A 266 -4.01 -18.33 -11.00
N TRP A 267 -5.01 -17.88 -11.75
CA TRP A 267 -5.37 -16.47 -11.79
C TRP A 267 -6.25 -16.12 -10.59
N HIS A 268 -5.71 -15.37 -9.64
CA HIS A 268 -6.43 -14.98 -8.41
C HIS A 268 -7.00 -13.55 -8.46
N GLY A 269 -7.11 -12.98 -9.65
CA GLY A 269 -7.58 -11.62 -9.89
C GLY A 269 -6.52 -10.55 -9.66
N PHE A 270 -6.87 -9.32 -10.04
CA PHE A 270 -6.04 -8.14 -9.86
C PHE A 270 -6.26 -7.57 -8.45
N ALA A 271 -5.23 -7.65 -7.60
CA ALA A 271 -5.25 -7.14 -6.23
C ALA A 271 -3.84 -6.71 -5.80
N GLY A 272 -3.77 -5.71 -4.91
CA GLY A 272 -2.52 -5.16 -4.38
C GLY A 272 -2.37 -3.66 -4.68
N THR A 273 -1.34 -3.05 -4.12
CA THR A 273 -1.06 -1.62 -4.24
C THR A 273 -0.20 -1.32 -5.49
N PRO A 274 -0.59 -0.39 -6.40
CA PRO A 274 0.02 -0.22 -7.73
C PRO A 274 1.54 -0.22 -7.84
N GLY A 275 2.26 0.46 -6.94
CA GLY A 275 3.73 0.54 -6.97
C GLY A 275 4.46 -0.73 -6.53
N TYR A 276 3.75 -1.71 -5.98
CA TYR A 276 4.27 -2.97 -5.47
C TYR A 276 3.77 -4.19 -6.26
N LEU A 277 2.90 -3.97 -7.27
CA LEU A 277 2.38 -5.03 -8.12
C LEU A 277 3.52 -5.65 -8.95
N SER A 278 3.51 -6.97 -9.08
CA SER A 278 4.47 -7.69 -9.90
C SER A 278 4.08 -7.71 -11.39
N PRO A 279 5.05 -7.93 -12.31
CA PRO A 279 4.80 -7.95 -13.74
C PRO A 279 3.71 -8.94 -14.17
N GLU A 280 3.72 -10.15 -13.61
CA GLU A 280 2.77 -11.22 -13.91
C GLU A 280 1.32 -10.84 -13.52
N VAL A 281 1.11 -10.14 -12.40
CA VAL A 281 -0.21 -9.64 -12.01
C VAL A 281 -0.72 -8.60 -13.01
N LEU A 282 0.16 -7.70 -13.48
CA LEU A 282 -0.18 -6.68 -14.48
C LEU A 282 -0.41 -7.25 -15.89
N LYS A 283 0.25 -8.36 -16.21
CA LYS A 283 0.07 -9.10 -17.48
C LYS A 283 -1.17 -10.01 -17.46
N LYS A 284 -1.79 -10.18 -16.29
CA LYS A 284 -2.88 -11.12 -16.04
C LYS A 284 -2.46 -12.59 -16.21
N ASP A 285 -1.19 -12.88 -15.98
CA ASP A 285 -0.66 -14.24 -15.97
C ASP A 285 -1.06 -14.94 -14.65
N PRO A 286 -1.19 -16.28 -14.63
CA PRO A 286 -1.28 -17.02 -13.38
C PRO A 286 -0.09 -16.69 -12.46
N TYR A 287 -0.36 -16.58 -11.15
CA TYR A 287 0.67 -16.18 -10.20
C TYR A 287 0.48 -16.88 -8.85
N ALA A 288 1.56 -16.92 -8.06
CA ALA A 288 1.59 -17.54 -6.74
C ALA A 288 2.58 -16.77 -5.84
N LYS A 289 3.35 -17.50 -5.03
CA LYS A 289 4.33 -16.99 -4.04
C LYS A 289 5.31 -15.92 -4.54
N PRO A 290 5.83 -15.95 -5.79
CA PRO A 290 6.84 -14.97 -6.24
C PRO A 290 6.38 -13.51 -6.25
N VAL A 291 5.07 -13.21 -6.23
CA VAL A 291 4.56 -11.84 -6.20
C VAL A 291 4.97 -11.10 -4.93
N ASP A 292 5.03 -11.80 -3.79
CA ASP A 292 5.45 -11.21 -2.52
C ASP A 292 6.95 -10.86 -2.55
N ILE A 293 7.76 -11.67 -3.23
CA ILE A 293 9.21 -11.40 -3.36
C ILE A 293 9.48 -10.16 -4.20
N TRP A 294 8.68 -9.93 -5.26
CA TRP A 294 8.76 -8.69 -6.03
C TRP A 294 8.50 -7.48 -5.13
N ALA A 295 7.45 -7.54 -4.31
CA ALA A 295 7.13 -6.47 -3.37
C ALA A 295 8.23 -6.28 -2.30
N CYS A 296 8.86 -7.36 -1.81
CA CYS A 296 10.05 -7.27 -0.96
C CYS A 296 11.20 -6.53 -1.65
N GLY A 297 11.44 -6.77 -2.95
CA GLY A 297 12.46 -6.04 -3.73
C GLY A 297 12.17 -4.54 -3.82
N VAL A 298 10.90 -4.17 -4.03
CA VAL A 298 10.46 -2.77 -4.02
C VAL A 298 10.68 -2.15 -2.64
N ILE A 299 10.31 -2.84 -1.56
CA ILE A 299 10.52 -2.39 -0.18
C ILE A 299 12.00 -2.22 0.13
N LEU A 300 12.85 -3.18 -0.23
CA LEU A 300 14.30 -3.13 -0.02
C LEU A 300 14.92 -1.94 -0.75
N TYR A 301 14.52 -1.68 -1.99
CA TYR A 301 14.97 -0.51 -2.74
C TYR A 301 14.66 0.78 -1.95
N ILE A 302 13.42 0.93 -1.46
CA ILE A 302 13.03 2.13 -0.68
C ILE A 302 13.79 2.19 0.65
N LEU A 303 14.04 1.05 1.33
CA LEU A 303 14.82 1.02 2.56
C LEU A 303 16.26 1.54 2.36
N LEU A 304 16.84 1.42 1.17
CA LEU A 304 18.24 1.82 0.92
C LEU A 304 18.41 3.27 0.47
N VAL A 305 17.40 3.87 -0.17
CA VAL A 305 17.51 5.23 -0.75
C VAL A 305 16.29 6.13 -0.55
N GLY A 306 15.20 5.63 0.02
CA GLY A 306 14.05 6.42 0.42
C GLY A 306 13.09 6.86 -0.68
N TYR A 307 13.21 6.32 -1.90
CA TYR A 307 12.26 6.51 -3.00
C TYR A 307 12.01 5.18 -3.74
N PRO A 308 10.85 5.00 -4.40
CA PRO A 308 10.52 3.74 -5.06
C PRO A 308 11.28 3.52 -6.38
N PRO A 309 11.53 2.26 -6.77
CA PRO A 309 12.18 1.91 -8.04
C PRO A 309 11.32 2.21 -9.26
N PHE A 310 10.00 2.11 -9.11
CA PHE A 310 9.03 2.38 -10.17
C PHE A 310 8.12 3.52 -9.75
N TRP A 311 8.07 4.57 -10.57
CA TRP A 311 7.21 5.71 -10.31
C TRP A 311 6.81 6.44 -11.59
N ASP A 312 5.51 6.73 -11.69
CA ASP A 312 4.96 7.68 -12.65
C ASP A 312 3.60 8.14 -12.14
N GLU A 313 3.23 9.38 -12.43
CA GLU A 313 1.90 9.92 -12.14
C GLU A 313 0.82 9.22 -12.97
N ASP A 314 1.18 8.82 -14.18
CA ASP A 314 0.31 8.06 -15.07
C ASP A 314 0.43 6.57 -14.75
N GLN A 315 -0.69 5.99 -14.32
CA GLN A 315 -0.78 4.60 -13.93
C GLN A 315 -0.41 3.64 -15.08
N HIS A 316 -0.73 3.97 -16.34
CA HIS A 316 -0.35 3.15 -17.48
C HIS A 316 1.16 3.16 -17.71
N ARG A 317 1.82 4.32 -17.55
CA ARG A 317 3.28 4.42 -17.63
C ARG A 317 3.96 3.70 -16.47
N LEU A 318 3.44 3.82 -15.25
CA LEU A 318 3.92 3.04 -14.10
C LEU A 318 3.85 1.54 -14.39
N TYR A 319 2.70 1.05 -14.89
CA TYR A 319 2.54 -0.35 -15.23
C TYR A 319 3.44 -0.80 -16.38
N ALA A 320 3.74 0.08 -17.34
CA ALA A 320 4.71 -0.21 -18.39
C ALA A 320 6.14 -0.37 -17.82
N GLN A 321 6.55 0.50 -16.90
CA GLN A 321 7.86 0.40 -16.22
C GLN A 321 7.98 -0.93 -15.46
N ILE A 322 6.98 -1.26 -14.64
CA ILE A 322 6.94 -2.52 -13.86
C ILE A 322 7.02 -3.73 -14.78
N LYS A 323 6.18 -3.80 -15.82
CA LYS A 323 6.17 -4.94 -16.75
C LYS A 323 7.49 -5.15 -17.49
N ALA A 324 8.22 -4.05 -17.72
CA ALA A 324 9.54 -4.06 -18.35
C ALA A 324 10.69 -4.32 -17.36
N GLY A 325 10.44 -4.29 -16.05
CA GLY A 325 11.50 -4.28 -15.04
C GLY A 325 12.42 -3.07 -15.16
N ALA A 326 11.88 -1.93 -15.58
CA ALA A 326 12.64 -0.72 -15.87
C ALA A 326 12.86 0.10 -14.58
N TYR A 327 13.89 -0.26 -13.81
CA TYR A 327 14.43 0.51 -12.70
C TYR A 327 15.95 0.67 -12.86
N ASP A 328 16.56 1.59 -12.12
CA ASP A 328 18.00 1.84 -12.15
C ASP A 328 18.56 2.20 -10.75
N TYR A 329 19.88 2.37 -10.68
CA TYR A 329 20.62 2.75 -9.47
C TYR A 329 21.33 4.10 -9.68
N PRO A 330 20.58 5.21 -9.67
CA PRO A 330 21.09 6.53 -10.04
C PRO A 330 22.01 7.13 -8.98
N SER A 331 23.15 7.67 -9.41
CA SER A 331 24.07 8.47 -8.59
C SER A 331 23.41 9.76 -8.07
N PRO A 332 23.95 10.37 -6.98
CA PRO A 332 25.06 9.87 -6.15
C PRO A 332 24.66 8.86 -5.05
N GLU A 333 23.38 8.76 -4.70
CA GLU A 333 22.87 8.06 -3.52
C GLU A 333 23.13 6.54 -3.58
N TRP A 334 23.15 5.98 -4.79
CA TRP A 334 23.47 4.58 -5.03
C TRP A 334 24.97 4.28 -5.16
N ASP A 335 25.84 5.28 -5.27
CA ASP A 335 27.28 5.07 -5.47
C ASP A 335 27.93 4.42 -4.25
N THR A 336 27.40 4.73 -3.06
CA THR A 336 27.85 4.17 -1.77
C THR A 336 27.12 2.89 -1.37
N VAL A 337 26.13 2.45 -2.17
CA VAL A 337 25.39 1.21 -1.89
C VAL A 337 26.18 0.00 -2.37
N THR A 338 26.33 -0.99 -1.49
CA THR A 338 27.12 -2.20 -1.77
C THR A 338 26.61 -2.96 -3.01
N PRO A 339 27.51 -3.56 -3.81
CA PRO A 339 27.11 -4.43 -4.91
C PRO A 339 26.21 -5.59 -4.49
N GLU A 340 26.39 -6.11 -3.27
CA GLU A 340 25.62 -7.23 -2.73
C GLU A 340 24.17 -6.84 -2.43
N ALA A 341 23.92 -5.62 -1.94
CA ALA A 341 22.58 -5.08 -1.79
C ALA A 341 21.85 -4.96 -3.14
N LYS A 342 22.54 -4.40 -4.15
CA LYS A 342 22.03 -4.25 -5.52
C LYS A 342 21.74 -5.62 -6.14
N SER A 343 22.64 -6.59 -5.97
CA SER A 343 22.46 -7.96 -6.46
C SER A 343 21.24 -8.64 -5.84
N LEU A 344 21.00 -8.44 -4.54
CA LEU A 344 19.79 -8.95 -3.88
C LEU A 344 18.53 -8.30 -4.47
N ILE A 345 18.50 -6.98 -4.65
CA ILE A 345 17.39 -6.28 -5.31
C ILE A 345 17.14 -6.83 -6.72
N ASP A 346 18.19 -7.03 -7.52
CA ASP A 346 18.05 -7.57 -8.88
C ASP A 346 17.45 -8.97 -8.90
N SER A 347 17.84 -9.81 -7.94
CA SER A 347 17.29 -11.16 -7.79
C SER A 347 15.81 -11.17 -7.39
N MET A 348 15.35 -10.15 -6.64
CA MET A 348 13.95 -9.95 -6.24
C MET A 348 13.12 -9.29 -7.35
N LEU A 349 13.66 -8.30 -8.05
CA LEU A 349 13.02 -7.55 -9.14
C LEU A 349 13.23 -8.21 -10.52
N THR A 350 13.46 -9.53 -10.52
CA THR A 350 13.52 -10.32 -11.75
C THR A 350 12.11 -10.48 -12.35
N VAL A 351 11.93 -10.04 -13.60
CA VAL A 351 10.62 -10.01 -14.28
C VAL A 351 10.01 -11.40 -14.45
N ASN A 352 10.83 -12.41 -14.76
CA ASN A 352 10.34 -13.78 -14.87
C ASN A 352 10.19 -14.39 -13.47
N PRO A 353 8.98 -14.67 -12.97
CA PRO A 353 8.77 -15.17 -11.61
C PRO A 353 9.45 -16.53 -11.35
N LYS A 354 9.69 -17.35 -12.39
CA LYS A 354 10.39 -18.63 -12.27
C LYS A 354 11.90 -18.50 -12.07
N LYS A 355 12.46 -17.33 -12.38
CA LYS A 355 13.88 -17.00 -12.15
C LYS A 355 14.09 -16.08 -10.95
N ARG A 356 13.00 -15.56 -10.38
CA ARG A 356 13.03 -14.68 -9.21
C ARG A 356 13.45 -15.49 -7.99
N ILE A 357 14.28 -14.90 -7.14
CA ILE A 357 14.72 -15.53 -5.89
C ILE A 357 13.50 -15.88 -5.02
N THR A 358 13.59 -16.94 -4.23
CA THR A 358 12.59 -17.27 -3.19
C THR A 358 12.96 -16.65 -1.85
N ALA A 359 12.02 -16.57 -0.90
CA ALA A 359 12.32 -16.06 0.44
C ALA A 359 13.42 -16.88 1.14
N ASP A 360 13.35 -18.21 1.06
CA ASP A 360 14.36 -19.11 1.65
C ASP A 360 15.75 -18.95 1.04
N GLN A 361 15.83 -18.65 -0.26
CA GLN A 361 17.11 -18.36 -0.93
C GLN A 361 17.63 -16.96 -0.54
N ALA A 362 16.75 -15.95 -0.49
CA ALA A 362 17.12 -14.59 -0.11
C ALA A 362 17.68 -14.51 1.32
N LEU A 363 17.11 -15.27 2.26
CA LEU A 363 17.60 -15.36 3.64
C LEU A 363 19.03 -15.91 3.76
N LYS A 364 19.52 -16.63 2.73
CA LYS A 364 20.86 -17.21 2.70
C LYS A 364 21.89 -16.32 2.01
N VAL A 365 21.45 -15.21 1.38
CA VAL A 365 22.35 -14.28 0.69
C VAL A 365 23.29 -13.61 1.70
N PRO A 366 24.61 -13.47 1.42
CA PRO A 366 25.58 -12.92 2.37
C PRO A 366 25.22 -11.55 2.95
N TRP A 367 24.61 -10.68 2.15
CA TRP A 367 24.14 -9.35 2.59
C TRP A 367 23.08 -9.44 3.71
N ILE A 368 22.36 -10.58 3.82
CA ILE A 368 21.42 -10.89 4.90
C ILE A 368 22.11 -11.68 6.02
N CYS A 369 22.61 -12.89 5.70
CA CYS A 369 23.07 -13.86 6.70
C CYS A 369 24.42 -13.53 7.34
N ASN A 370 25.22 -12.63 6.73
CA ASN A 370 26.52 -12.17 7.21
C ASN A 370 26.62 -10.64 7.16
N ARG A 371 25.51 -9.95 7.49
CA ARG A 371 25.37 -8.49 7.40
C ARG A 371 26.48 -7.70 8.09
N GLU A 372 27.02 -8.19 9.22
CA GLU A 372 28.08 -7.51 9.98
C GLU A 372 29.37 -7.32 9.16
N ARG A 373 29.59 -8.16 8.14
CA ARG A 373 30.77 -8.10 7.27
C ARG A 373 30.46 -7.57 5.87
N VAL A 374 29.23 -7.77 5.39
CA VAL A 374 28.85 -7.52 3.99
C VAL A 374 28.02 -6.24 3.83
N ALA A 375 27.10 -5.97 4.74
CA ALA A 375 26.27 -4.78 4.66
C ALA A 375 27.04 -3.56 5.18
N SER A 376 26.97 -2.45 4.45
CA SER A 376 27.65 -1.22 4.85
C SER A 376 27.10 -0.67 6.18
N ALA A 377 28.00 -0.42 7.13
CA ALA A 377 27.69 0.25 8.39
C ALA A 377 27.75 1.78 8.27
N ILE A 378 27.92 2.36 7.08
CA ILE A 378 28.00 3.81 6.91
C ILE A 378 26.60 4.42 7.11
N HIS A 379 26.54 5.54 7.85
CA HIS A 379 25.29 6.27 8.02
C HIS A 379 24.81 6.87 6.69
N ARG A 380 23.52 6.71 6.39
CA ARG A 380 22.88 7.17 5.15
C ARG A 380 21.88 8.31 5.40
N GLN A 381 22.39 9.51 5.68
CA GLN A 381 21.56 10.69 5.96
C GLN A 381 20.61 11.04 4.79
N ASP A 382 21.09 11.00 3.55
CA ASP A 382 20.26 11.25 2.36
C ASP A 382 19.06 10.30 2.26
N THR A 383 19.24 9.04 2.68
CA THR A 383 18.16 8.05 2.71
C THR A 383 17.09 8.43 3.72
N VAL A 384 17.50 8.87 4.92
CA VAL A 384 16.58 9.35 5.97
C VAL A 384 15.78 10.55 5.47
N ASP A 385 16.40 11.49 4.77
CA ASP A 385 15.73 12.69 4.26
C ASP A 385 14.80 12.40 3.08
N CYS A 386 15.17 11.47 2.19
CA CYS A 386 14.26 10.96 1.16
C CYS A 386 13.07 10.21 1.78
N LEU A 387 13.30 9.38 2.81
CA LEU A 387 12.24 8.66 3.52
C LEU A 387 11.25 9.61 4.22
N LYS A 388 11.72 10.73 4.80
CA LYS A 388 10.84 11.77 5.33
C LYS A 388 9.85 12.27 4.28
N LYS A 389 10.35 12.58 3.07
CA LYS A 389 9.52 13.02 1.94
C LYS A 389 8.56 11.92 1.50
N PHE A 390 9.04 10.68 1.38
CA PHE A 390 8.22 9.53 1.03
C PHE A 390 7.05 9.31 2.02
N ASN A 391 7.33 9.34 3.32
CA ASN A 391 6.33 9.17 4.36
C ASN A 391 5.29 10.30 4.35
N ALA A 392 5.73 11.55 4.25
CA ALA A 392 4.83 12.70 4.16
C ALA A 392 3.89 12.59 2.96
N ARG A 393 4.42 12.22 1.79
CA ARG A 393 3.64 12.03 0.55
C ARG A 393 2.63 10.89 0.67
N ARG A 394 3.06 9.75 1.22
CA ARG A 394 2.21 8.57 1.43
C ARG A 394 1.02 8.90 2.34
N LYS A 395 1.26 9.58 3.48
CA LYS A 395 0.20 10.02 4.39
C LYS A 395 -0.76 10.99 3.71
N LEU A 396 -0.25 11.96 2.95
CA LEU A 396 -1.11 12.90 2.22
C LEU A 396 -1.98 12.19 1.17
N LYS A 397 -1.39 11.28 0.39
CA LYS A 397 -2.12 10.49 -0.61
C LYS A 397 -3.20 9.61 0.04
N HIS A 398 -2.89 9.00 1.19
CA HIS A 398 -3.85 8.23 1.96
C HIS A 398 -5.03 9.10 2.41
N THR A 399 -4.76 10.26 3.00
CA THR A 399 -5.79 11.21 3.46
C THR A 399 -6.67 11.70 2.30
N VAL A 400 -6.06 12.06 1.15
CA VAL A 400 -6.80 12.49 -0.05
C VAL A 400 -7.67 11.36 -0.59
N ASN A 401 -7.14 10.14 -0.71
CA ASN A 401 -7.91 9.00 -1.21
C ASN A 401 -9.06 8.63 -0.27
N MET A 402 -8.83 8.69 1.05
CA MET A 402 -9.88 8.50 2.05
C MET A 402 -10.97 9.55 1.88
N TYR A 403 -10.61 10.82 1.70
CA TYR A 403 -11.56 11.90 1.45
C TYR A 403 -12.38 11.68 0.18
N ILE A 404 -11.74 11.34 -0.95
CA ILE A 404 -12.43 11.04 -2.22
C ILE A 404 -13.39 9.85 -2.04
N ALA A 405 -12.96 8.79 -1.35
CA ALA A 405 -13.81 7.63 -1.09
C ALA A 405 -15.03 7.98 -0.22
N ILE A 406 -14.87 8.90 0.73
CA ILE A 406 -15.97 9.43 1.53
C ILE A 406 -16.92 10.23 0.64
N CYS A 407 -16.43 11.16 -0.18
CA CYS A 407 -17.23 11.95 -1.10
C CYS A 407 -18.02 11.07 -2.09
N MET A 408 -17.39 10.07 -2.71
CA MET A 408 -18.08 9.13 -3.61
C MET A 408 -19.16 8.32 -2.90
N LYS A 409 -18.97 7.96 -1.62
CA LYS A 409 -20.02 7.31 -0.82
C LYS A 409 -21.19 8.25 -0.55
N PHE A 410 -20.92 9.53 -0.29
CA PHE A 410 -21.97 10.55 -0.13
C PHE A 410 -22.72 10.78 -1.42
N GLU A 411 -22.04 10.90 -2.57
CA GLU A 411 -22.69 11.04 -3.89
C GLU A 411 -23.59 9.85 -4.21
N LYS A 412 -23.12 8.61 -4.00
CA LYS A 412 -23.97 7.41 -4.18
C LYS A 412 -25.20 7.43 -3.27
N LYS A 413 -25.04 7.91 -2.03
CA LYS A 413 -26.16 8.00 -1.08
C LYS A 413 -27.15 9.10 -1.48
N LEU A 414 -26.68 10.23 -2.02
CA LEU A 414 -27.53 11.29 -2.54
C LEU A 414 -28.28 10.83 -3.81
N GLY A 415 -27.61 10.09 -4.70
CA GLY A 415 -28.22 9.49 -5.89
C GLY A 415 -29.28 8.43 -5.57
N SER A 416 -29.07 7.60 -4.54
CA SER A 416 -30.09 6.65 -4.09
C SER A 416 -31.28 7.35 -3.42
N ILE A 417 -31.06 8.47 -2.73
CA ILE A 417 -32.16 9.26 -2.13
C ILE A 417 -33.01 9.96 -3.21
N SER A 418 -32.43 10.34 -4.36
CA SER A 418 -33.20 10.88 -5.49
C SER A 418 -34.02 9.81 -6.21
N GLU A 419 -33.52 8.58 -6.35
CA GLU A 419 -34.27 7.50 -7.00
C GLU A 419 -35.43 6.95 -6.15
N ASP A 420 -35.33 7.04 -4.81
CA ASP A 420 -36.41 6.64 -3.90
C ASP A 420 -37.57 7.66 -3.86
N ASN A 421 -37.35 8.92 -4.27
CA ASN A 421 -38.40 9.96 -4.29
C ASN A 421 -39.20 10.02 -5.60
N ASP A 422 -38.72 9.38 -6.68
CA ASP A 422 -39.40 9.39 -7.99
C ASP A 422 -40.37 8.20 -8.19
N ASN A 423 -40.47 7.27 -7.24
CA ASN A 423 -41.34 6.07 -7.34
C ASN A 423 -42.67 6.16 -6.58
N ASP A 424 -43.01 7.29 -5.97
CA ASP A 424 -44.27 7.47 -5.19
C ASP A 424 -45.32 8.36 -5.87
N TYR A 425 -45.15 8.70 -7.16
CA TYR A 425 -46.08 9.53 -7.95
C TYR A 425 -46.55 8.87 -9.25
N ASP A 426 -46.95 7.60 -9.21
CA ASP A 426 -47.77 6.99 -10.28
C ASP A 426 -48.57 5.82 -9.71
N ASN A 427 -49.62 6.14 -8.95
CA ASN A 427 -50.81 5.30 -8.76
C ASN A 427 -51.90 6.15 -8.07
N ASP A 428 -52.64 6.89 -8.89
CA ASP A 428 -54.04 7.28 -8.63
C ASP A 428 -54.85 7.13 -9.92
#